data_AF-C8VXV6-F1
#
_entry.id   AF-C8VXV6-F1
#
_cell.length_a   1.000
_cell.length_b   1.000
_cell.length_c   1.000
_cell.angle_alpha   90.00
_cell.angle_beta   90.00
_cell.angle_gamma   90.00
#
_symmetry.space_group_name_H-M   'P 1'
#
loop_
_entity.id
_entity.type
_entity.pdbx_description
1 polymer ?
#
loop_
_entity_poly.entity_id
_entity_poly.type
_entity_poly.pdbx_seq_one_letter_code
_entity_poly.pdbx_strand_id
1 'polypeptide(L)'
;MNVYSSKFRHDMDYKAAFKDEVSLLIKNKMPLPWRIKAVQDITDAYVESIKELPDSNQLTELANYILMDDLANKLSDKVAKTEYPVLGQEQLQLRDNREQVKAELSGYTSNKKHMLNGRKKKYCNGGNVS
;
A
#
# COMPACT_ATOMS: atom_id res chain seq x y z
N MET A 1 24.69 -2.36 19.76
CA MET A 1 24.14 -1.29 20.62
C MET A 1 23.10 -0.53 19.82
N ASN A 2 21.89 -0.42 20.36
CA ASN A 2 20.81 0.36 19.76
C ASN A 2 21.09 1.86 20.01
N VAL A 3 21.22 2.65 18.95
CA VAL A 3 21.59 4.08 19.01
C VAL A 3 20.48 4.92 19.68
N TYR A 4 19.25 4.43 19.71
CA TYR A 4 18.09 5.14 20.23
C TYR A 4 17.82 4.88 21.73
N SER A 5 18.48 3.89 22.33
CA SER A 5 18.22 3.45 23.72
C SER A 5 18.37 4.58 24.75
N SER A 6 19.28 5.53 24.53
CA SER A 6 19.49 6.67 25.43
C SER A 6 18.63 7.89 25.14
N LYS A 7 17.81 7.89 24.06
CA LYS A 7 17.06 9.07 23.61
C LYS A 7 15.72 9.25 24.33
N PHE A 8 15.15 8.18 24.85
CA PHE A 8 13.84 8.19 25.48
C PHE A 8 13.99 7.99 26.98
N ARG A 9 13.45 8.92 27.77
CA ARG A 9 13.52 8.89 29.22
C ARG A 9 12.23 9.44 29.82
N HIS A 10 11.82 8.87 30.95
CA HIS A 10 10.57 9.25 31.64
C HIS A 10 10.60 10.67 32.24
N ASP A 11 11.79 11.23 32.47
CA ASP A 11 12.00 12.59 33.01
C ASP A 11 11.84 13.68 31.94
N MET A 12 11.74 13.32 30.66
CA MET A 12 11.66 14.21 29.51
C MET A 12 10.33 14.02 28.76
N ASP A 13 10.00 14.93 27.84
CA ASP A 13 8.90 14.73 26.89
C ASP A 13 9.27 13.68 25.84
N TYR A 14 9.18 12.41 26.24
CA TYR A 14 9.52 11.25 25.42
C TYR A 14 8.63 11.11 24.18
N LYS A 15 7.40 11.63 24.23
CA LYS A 15 6.46 11.60 23.10
C LYS A 15 6.89 12.59 22.02
N ALA A 16 7.26 13.81 22.42
CA ALA A 16 7.83 14.79 21.49
C ALA A 16 9.15 14.29 20.90
N ALA A 17 10.05 13.74 21.73
CA ALA A 17 11.33 13.18 21.26
C ALA A 17 11.14 12.05 20.24
N PHE A 18 10.19 11.14 20.48
CA PHE A 18 9.86 10.09 19.53
C PHE A 18 9.36 10.66 18.19
N LYS A 19 8.45 11.64 18.24
CA LYS A 19 7.92 12.30 17.05
C LYS A 19 8.99 13.00 16.22
N ASP A 20 9.93 13.67 16.88
CA ASP A 20 11.04 14.36 16.20
C ASP A 20 11.97 13.36 15.51
N GLU A 21 12.28 12.24 16.16
CA GLU A 21 13.09 11.17 15.58
C GLU A 21 12.39 10.47 14.41
N VAL A 22 11.09 10.18 14.52
CA VAL A 22 10.28 9.64 13.41
C VAL A 22 10.29 10.61 12.23
N SER A 23 10.09 11.90 12.48
CA SER A 23 10.14 12.95 11.46
C SER A 23 11.51 13.04 10.79
N LEU A 24 12.60 12.88 11.55
CA LEU A 24 13.97 12.85 11.02
C LEU A 24 14.21 11.61 10.17
N LEU A 25 13.75 10.44 10.64
CA LEU A 25 13.89 9.18 9.94
C LEU A 25 13.19 9.21 8.58
N ILE A 26 11.96 9.74 8.53
CA ILE A 26 11.16 9.83 7.31
C ILE A 26 11.81 10.74 6.26
N LYS A 27 12.49 11.81 6.69
CA LYS A 27 13.22 12.70 5.77
C LYS A 27 14.38 11.99 5.07
N ASN A 28 14.99 11.00 5.70
CA ASN A 28 16.08 10.24 5.13
C ASN A 28 15.56 9.14 4.22
N LYS A 29 15.93 9.14 2.94
CA LYS A 29 15.56 8.06 2.00
C LYS A 29 16.60 6.94 2.05
N MET A 30 16.36 5.96 2.91
CA MET A 30 17.21 4.77 3.03
C MET A 30 16.65 3.57 2.25
N PRO A 31 17.48 2.58 1.87
CA PRO A 31 17.00 1.33 1.30
C PRO A 31 16.12 0.54 2.27
N LEU A 32 15.17 -0.25 1.74
CA LEU A 32 14.17 -1.00 2.53
C LEU A 32 14.75 -1.78 3.74
N PRO A 33 15.83 -2.58 3.62
CA PRO A 33 16.36 -3.32 4.77
C PRO A 33 16.83 -2.41 5.92
N TRP A 34 17.37 -1.24 5.56
CA TRP A 34 17.84 -0.25 6.53
C TRP A 34 16.68 0.50 7.17
N ARG A 35 15.61 0.78 6.41
CA ARG A 35 14.37 1.36 6.94
C ARG A 35 13.72 0.46 7.97
N ILE A 36 13.54 -0.83 7.65
CA ILE A 36 12.95 -1.82 8.56
C ILE A 36 13.76 -1.88 9.85
N LYS A 37 15.08 -1.98 9.75
CA LYS A 37 15.96 -2.01 10.92
C LYS A 37 15.86 -0.74 11.75
N ALA A 38 15.88 0.43 11.12
CA ALA A 38 15.80 1.70 11.84
C ALA A 38 14.45 1.89 12.55
N VAL A 39 13.35 1.46 11.92
CA VAL A 39 12.01 1.45 12.52
C VAL A 39 11.97 0.50 13.71
N GLN A 40 12.54 -0.69 13.59
CA GLN A 40 12.62 -1.65 14.68
C GLN A 40 13.47 -1.11 15.85
N ASP A 41 14.65 -0.58 15.56
CA ASP A 41 15.56 -0.03 16.58
C ASP A 41 14.90 1.12 17.35
N ILE A 42 14.19 2.03 16.68
CA ILE A 42 13.52 3.15 17.36
C ILE A 42 12.30 2.69 18.19
N THR A 43 11.51 1.73 17.69
CA THR A 43 10.35 1.21 18.45
C THR A 43 10.79 0.39 19.65
N ASP A 44 11.81 -0.46 19.49
CA ASP A 44 12.34 -1.30 20.56
C ASP A 44 12.93 -0.41 21.66
N ALA A 45 13.71 0.63 21.30
CA ALA A 45 14.23 1.58 22.27
C ALA A 45 13.13 2.33 23.04
N TYR A 46 12.04 2.72 22.37
CA TYR A 46 10.92 3.40 23.02
C TYR A 46 10.21 2.46 24.01
N VAL A 47 9.94 1.22 23.61
CA VAL A 47 9.27 0.23 24.46
C VAL A 47 10.15 -0.21 25.62
N GLU A 48 11.45 -0.41 25.42
CA GLU A 48 12.39 -0.78 26.48
C GLU A 48 12.51 0.31 27.56
N SER A 49 12.53 1.58 27.14
CA SER A 49 12.72 2.73 28.04
C SER A 49 11.44 3.16 28.75
N ILE A 50 10.31 3.23 28.03
CA ILE A 50 9.04 3.76 28.54
C ILE A 50 8.11 2.65 29.02
N LYS A 51 8.21 1.43 28.46
CA LYS A 51 7.29 0.30 28.68
C LYS A 51 5.82 0.59 28.31
N GLU A 52 5.60 1.63 27.51
CA GLU A 52 4.31 1.98 26.92
C GLU A 52 4.34 1.82 25.40
N LEU A 53 3.17 1.73 24.79
CA LEU A 53 3.04 1.75 23.33
C LEU A 53 3.18 3.19 22.82
N PRO A 54 3.91 3.40 21.71
CA PRO A 54 3.99 4.71 21.05
C PRO A 54 2.64 5.10 20.42
N ASP A 55 2.50 6.40 20.10
CA ASP A 55 1.27 6.92 19.51
C ASP A 55 0.94 6.27 18.15
N SER A 56 -0.35 5.98 17.94
CA SER A 56 -0.85 5.31 16.73
C SER A 56 -0.54 6.09 15.45
N ASN A 57 -0.59 7.43 15.52
CA ASN A 57 -0.27 8.27 14.37
C ASN A 57 1.19 8.09 13.94
N GLN A 58 2.11 8.03 14.91
CA GLN A 58 3.54 7.85 14.64
C GLN A 58 3.85 6.46 14.08
N LEU A 59 3.17 5.43 14.57
CA LEU A 59 3.25 4.08 14.00
C LEU A 59 2.74 4.03 12.56
N THR A 60 1.68 4.78 12.25
CA THR A 60 1.14 4.89 10.89
C THR A 60 2.15 5.57 9.96
N GLU A 61 2.84 6.62 10.42
CA GLU A 61 3.91 7.28 9.66
C GLU A 61 5.10 6.35 9.40
N LEU A 62 5.52 5.56 10.39
CA LEU A 62 6.58 4.56 10.22
C LEU A 62 6.18 3.44 9.24
N ALA A 63 4.92 2.99 9.30
CA ALA A 63 4.40 2.00 8.36
C ALA A 63 4.39 2.54 6.93
N ASN A 64 3.91 3.76 6.73
CA ASN A 64 3.96 4.45 5.44
C ASN A 64 5.39 4.60 4.94
N TYR A 65 6.33 4.87 5.84
CA TYR A 65 7.75 5.00 5.50
C TYR A 65 8.36 3.69 5.01
N ILE A 66 8.01 2.53 5.59
CA ILE A 66 8.45 1.22 5.08
C ILE A 66 7.87 0.95 3.69
N LEU A 67 6.56 1.20 3.54
CA LEU A 67 5.79 0.88 2.34
C LEU A 67 5.93 1.90 1.21
N MET A 68 6.66 3.00 1.42
CA MET A 68 6.76 4.11 0.47
C MET A 68 7.14 3.66 -0.95
N ASP A 69 8.06 2.71 -1.08
CA ASP A 69 8.53 2.26 -2.40
C ASP A 69 7.48 1.40 -3.11
N ASP A 70 6.79 0.53 -2.36
CA ASP A 70 5.74 -0.34 -2.89
C ASP A 70 4.51 0.47 -3.33
N LEU A 71 4.16 1.49 -2.53
CA LEU A 71 3.07 2.42 -2.83
C LEU A 71 3.42 3.38 -3.98
N ALA A 72 4.69 3.81 -4.08
CA ALA A 72 5.15 4.69 -5.15
C ALA A 72 5.40 3.96 -6.48
N ASN A 73 5.53 2.63 -6.45
CA ASN A 73 5.76 1.83 -7.65
C ASN A 73 4.57 1.99 -8.63
N LYS A 74 4.82 2.55 -9.81
CA LYS A 74 3.79 2.78 -10.87
C LYS A 74 3.90 1.80 -12.05
N LEU A 75 4.70 0.75 -11.93
CA LEU A 75 4.85 -0.22 -13.01
C LEU A 75 3.50 -0.85 -13.36
N SER A 76 3.20 -0.96 -14.66
CA SER A 76 1.94 -1.51 -15.16
C SER A 76 1.85 -3.03 -15.00
N ASP A 77 2.99 -3.71 -14.89
CA ASP A 77 3.11 -5.18 -14.92
C ASP A 77 3.45 -5.79 -13.55
N LYS A 78 3.09 -5.13 -12.45
CA LYS A 78 3.25 -5.64 -11.07
C LYS A 78 2.76 -7.08 -10.92
N VAL A 79 1.59 -7.37 -11.48
CA VAL A 79 0.96 -8.70 -11.39
C VAL A 79 1.84 -9.82 -11.95
N ALA A 80 2.65 -9.53 -12.97
CA ALA A 80 3.52 -10.52 -13.58
C ALA A 80 4.89 -10.62 -12.87
N LYS A 81 5.31 -9.55 -12.20
CA LYS A 81 6.66 -9.41 -11.61
C LYS A 81 6.73 -9.74 -10.12
N THR A 82 5.62 -9.68 -9.40
CA THR A 82 5.57 -9.86 -7.95
C THR A 82 4.50 -10.86 -7.57
N GLU A 83 4.81 -11.76 -6.63
CA GLU A 83 3.85 -12.74 -6.10
C GLU A 83 2.64 -12.07 -5.43
N TYR A 84 2.86 -10.95 -4.73
CA TYR A 84 1.82 -10.17 -4.02
C TYR A 84 1.81 -8.70 -4.49
N PRO A 85 1.20 -8.39 -5.65
CA PRO A 85 1.21 -7.04 -6.22
C PRO A 85 0.29 -6.07 -5.45
N VAL A 86 0.83 -4.93 -5.04
CA VAL A 86 0.01 -3.80 -4.53
C VAL A 86 -0.51 -2.99 -5.71
N LEU A 87 -1.81 -3.12 -6.00
CA LEU A 87 -2.46 -2.44 -7.12
C LEU A 87 -3.04 -1.09 -6.71
N GLY A 88 -2.76 -0.07 -7.52
CA GLY A 88 -3.41 1.23 -7.40
C GLY A 88 -4.87 1.18 -7.87
N GLN A 89 -5.64 2.21 -7.54
CA GLN A 89 -7.07 2.27 -7.85
C GLN A 89 -7.35 2.21 -9.36
N GLU A 90 -6.55 2.89 -10.18
CA GLU A 90 -6.66 2.81 -11.65
C GLU A 90 -6.33 1.40 -12.18
N GLN A 91 -5.33 0.73 -11.60
CA GLN A 91 -4.94 -0.62 -11.98
C GLN A 91 -6.03 -1.64 -11.63
N LEU A 92 -6.68 -1.46 -10.46
CA LEU A 92 -7.86 -2.23 -10.06
C LEU A 92 -9.02 -2.00 -11.02
N GLN A 93 -9.33 -0.76 -11.37
CA GLN A 93 -10.39 -0.45 -12.33
C GLN A 93 -10.14 -1.06 -13.71
N LEU A 94 -8.90 -1.00 -14.21
CA LEU A 94 -8.53 -1.63 -15.48
C LEU A 94 -8.65 -3.15 -15.43
N ARG A 95 -8.25 -3.77 -14.32
CA ARG A 95 -8.44 -5.20 -14.09
C ARG A 95 -9.93 -5.54 -14.06
N ASP A 96 -10.70 -4.78 -13.31
CA ASP A 96 -12.14 -4.95 -13.20
C ASP A 96 -12.83 -4.85 -14.57
N ASN A 97 -12.42 -3.90 -15.41
CA ASN A 97 -12.99 -3.74 -16.76
C ASN A 97 -12.65 -4.90 -17.70
N ARG A 98 -11.55 -5.63 -17.46
CA ARG A 98 -11.13 -6.79 -18.26
C ARG A 98 -11.70 -8.11 -17.73
N GLU A 99 -12.11 -8.17 -16.47
CA GLU A 99 -12.71 -9.37 -15.89
C GLU A 99 -14.07 -9.68 -16.53
N GLN A 100 -14.13 -10.81 -17.24
CA GLN A 100 -15.38 -11.37 -17.75
C GLN A 100 -15.87 -12.45 -16.81
N VAL A 101 -17.13 -12.34 -16.39
CA VAL A 101 -17.80 -13.40 -15.63
C VAL A 101 -18.06 -14.55 -16.58
N LYS A 102 -17.60 -15.76 -16.23
CA LYS A 102 -18.02 -16.96 -16.96
C LYS A 102 -19.52 -17.13 -16.79
N ALA A 103 -20.24 -17.30 -17.90
CA ALA A 103 -21.71 -17.37 -17.90
C ALA A 103 -22.25 -18.42 -16.90
N GLU A 104 -21.56 -19.54 -16.77
CA GLU A 104 -21.87 -20.64 -15.85
C GLU A 104 -21.82 -20.24 -14.37
N LEU A 105 -20.96 -19.28 -14.01
CA LEU A 105 -20.79 -18.80 -12.63
C LEU A 105 -21.63 -17.56 -12.32
N SER A 106 -22.31 -16.96 -13.31
CA SER A 106 -23.02 -15.69 -13.14
C SER A 106 -24.10 -15.72 -12.07
N GLY A 107 -24.69 -16.87 -11.76
CA GLY A 107 -25.69 -17.03 -10.70
C GLY A 107 -25.11 -17.06 -9.28
N TYR A 108 -23.81 -17.30 -9.14
CA TYR A 108 -23.12 -17.47 -7.85
C TYR A 108 -22.26 -16.26 -7.47
N THR A 109 -22.06 -15.30 -8.37
CA THR A 109 -21.23 -14.12 -8.12
C THR A 109 -22.08 -12.87 -7.94
N SER A 110 -21.80 -12.07 -6.91
CA SER A 110 -22.48 -10.78 -6.66
C SER A 110 -22.00 -9.64 -7.57
N ASN A 111 -20.99 -9.88 -8.41
CA ASN A 111 -20.44 -8.87 -9.33
C ASN A 111 -21.48 -8.52 -10.41
N LYS A 112 -22.20 -7.41 -10.21
CA LYS A 112 -23.27 -6.87 -11.08
C LYS A 112 -22.80 -6.37 -12.46
N LYS A 113 -21.66 -6.83 -12.98
CA LYS A 113 -21.14 -6.41 -14.30
C LYS A 113 -22.03 -6.87 -15.47
N HIS A 114 -22.86 -7.89 -15.27
CA HIS A 114 -23.81 -8.41 -16.27
C HIS A 114 -24.93 -7.45 -16.70
N MET A 115 -25.10 -6.30 -16.04
CA MET A 115 -26.21 -5.38 -16.34
C MET A 115 -25.87 -4.29 -17.39
N LEU A 116 -24.62 -4.18 -17.86
CA LEU A 116 -24.19 -3.01 -18.66
C LEU A 116 -23.80 -3.30 -20.12
N ASN A 117 -23.64 -4.56 -20.55
CA ASN A 117 -23.25 -4.89 -21.93
C ASN A 117 -24.43 -5.17 -22.88
N GLY A 118 -25.56 -4.51 -22.64
CA GLY A 118 -26.71 -4.48 -23.56
C GLY A 118 -26.61 -3.45 -24.70
N ARG A 119 -25.41 -3.02 -25.12
CA ARG A 119 -25.26 -2.12 -26.28
C ARG A 119 -24.95 -2.93 -27.55
N LYS A 120 -26.02 -3.13 -28.33
CA LYS A 120 -26.04 -3.68 -29.70
C LYS A 120 -24.89 -3.12 -30.55
N LYS A 121 -24.00 -4.00 -31.06
CA LYS A 121 -23.20 -3.69 -32.25
C LYS A 121 -24.13 -3.67 -33.47
N LYS A 122 -24.53 -2.48 -33.93
CA LYS A 122 -25.08 -2.29 -35.28
C LYS A 122 -23.90 -2.34 -36.25
N TYR A 123 -23.71 -3.46 -36.92
CA TYR A 123 -22.96 -3.45 -38.18
C TYR A 123 -23.93 -3.05 -39.29
N CYS A 124 -23.58 -2.02 -40.04
CA CYS A 124 -24.34 -1.59 -41.22
C CYS A 124 -24.19 -2.65 -42.31
N ASN A 125 -25.29 -3.28 -42.70
CA ASN A 125 -25.37 -4.08 -43.92
C ASN A 125 -25.25 -3.14 -45.13
N GLY A 126 -24.06 -3.05 -45.72
CA GLY A 126 -23.86 -2.50 -47.05
C GLY A 126 -23.85 -3.63 -48.06
N GLY A 127 -25.05 -4.06 -48.51
CA GLY A 127 -25.16 -4.81 -49.75
C GLY A 127 -25.01 -3.83 -50.92
N ASN A 128 -24.18 -4.18 -51.91
CA ASN A 128 -24.67 -4.28 -53.27
C ASN A 128 -23.73 -5.07 -54.18
N VAL A 129 -24.41 -5.95 -54.91
CA VAL A 129 -24.03 -6.72 -56.08
C VAL A 129 -23.49 -5.81 -57.18
N SER A 130 -22.42 -6.22 -57.85
CA SER A 130 -22.24 -6.21 -59.33
C SER A 130 -21.04 -7.09 -59.68
#